data_AF-K1YCK3-F1
#
_entry.id   AF-K1YCK3-F1
#
_cell.length_a   1.000
_cell.length_b   1.000
_cell.length_c   1.000
_cell.angle_alpha   90.00
_cell.angle_beta   90.00
_cell.angle_gamma   90.00
#
_symmetry.space_group_name_H-M   'P 1'
#
loop_
_entity.id
_entity.type
_entity.pdbx_description
1 polymer ?
#
loop_
_entity_poly.entity_id
_entity_poly.type
_entity_poly.pdbx_seq_one_letter_code
_entity_poly.pdbx_strand_id
1 'polypeptide(L)'
;MHTAAHLLDAALRQILGEHVFQKGSNITAERLRFDFSHPEKMTDEEKQKVESIVNQTIADDLPIHFEEMTVDEAKKRGALGVFESKYGEKVKVYFIGESGQEISKEICGGPHVEQTKILGHFKITKEESSSQGVRRIKATLS
;
A
#
# COMPACT_ATOMS: atom_id res chain seq x y z
N MET A 1 -6.87 -8.22 -2.07
CA MET A 1 -6.84 -7.22 -0.97
C MET A 1 -5.43 -6.74 -0.60
N HIS A 2 -4.38 -7.59 -0.55
CA HIS A 2 -3.02 -7.11 -0.25
C HIS A 2 -2.48 -6.09 -1.26
N THR A 3 -2.60 -6.35 -2.56
CA THR A 3 -2.21 -5.36 -3.58
C THR A 3 -2.95 -4.03 -3.39
N ALA A 4 -4.25 -4.04 -3.03
CA ALA A 4 -4.99 -2.81 -2.75
C ALA A 4 -4.43 -2.03 -1.54
N ALA A 5 -3.83 -2.71 -0.55
CA ALA A 5 -3.15 -2.03 0.55
C ALA A 5 -1.89 -1.29 0.08
N HIS A 6 -1.12 -1.87 -0.83
CA HIS A 6 0.06 -1.22 -1.41
C HIS A 6 -0.33 -0.01 -2.28
N LEU A 7 -1.40 -0.15 -3.08
CA LEU A 7 -1.94 0.98 -3.85
C LEU A 7 -2.42 2.11 -2.94
N LEU A 8 -3.07 1.75 -1.83
CA LEU A 8 -3.51 2.71 -0.83
C LEU A 8 -2.33 3.42 -0.16
N ASP A 9 -1.27 2.71 0.23
CA ASP A 9 -0.08 3.32 0.84
C ASP A 9 0.61 4.29 -0.14
N ALA A 10 0.81 3.86 -1.39
CA ALA A 10 1.37 4.71 -2.44
C ALA A 10 0.54 5.99 -2.67
N ALA A 11 -0.79 5.85 -2.79
CA ALA A 11 -1.69 6.98 -2.98
C ALA A 11 -1.71 7.92 -1.76
N LEU A 12 -1.69 7.39 -0.54
CA LEU A 12 -1.62 8.19 0.69
C LEU A 12 -0.30 8.98 0.74
N ARG A 13 0.83 8.36 0.42
CA ARG A 13 2.13 9.03 0.39
C ARG A 13 2.18 10.12 -0.69
N GLN A 14 1.54 9.90 -1.84
CA GLN A 14 1.44 10.90 -2.90
C GLN A 14 0.59 12.12 -2.51
N ILE A 15 -0.53 11.90 -1.81
CA ILE A 15 -1.47 12.97 -1.46
C ILE A 15 -1.08 13.69 -0.17
N LEU A 16 -0.68 12.95 0.87
CA LEU A 16 -0.42 13.49 2.19
C LEU A 16 1.07 13.78 2.42
N GLY A 17 1.97 13.08 1.73
CA GLY A 17 3.42 13.25 1.84
C GLY A 17 4.17 12.03 2.41
N GLU A 18 5.49 12.08 2.34
CA GLU A 18 6.38 10.96 2.67
C GLU A 18 6.40 10.58 4.16
N HIS A 19 5.85 11.42 5.05
CA HIS A 19 5.70 11.12 6.49
C HIS A 19 4.65 10.05 6.77
N VAL A 20 3.86 9.67 5.77
CA VAL A 20 2.95 8.53 5.85
C VAL A 20 3.79 7.25 5.89
N PHE A 21 3.70 6.55 7.02
CA PHE A 21 4.26 5.22 7.22
C PHE A 21 3.19 4.31 7.77
N GLN A 22 3.13 3.08 7.27
CA GLN A 22 2.27 2.05 7.80
C GLN A 22 2.54 1.82 9.30
N LYS A 23 1.48 1.82 10.11
CA LYS A 23 1.47 1.52 11.55
C LYS A 23 0.74 0.24 11.88
N GLY A 24 0.01 -0.32 10.93
CA GLY A 24 -0.64 -1.62 11.05
C GLY A 24 -1.57 -1.90 9.88
N SER A 25 -1.87 -3.17 9.65
CA SER A 25 -2.89 -3.56 8.69
C SER A 25 -3.64 -4.80 9.18
N ASN A 26 -4.87 -4.97 8.71
CA ASN A 26 -5.61 -6.22 8.79
C ASN A 26 -6.34 -6.42 7.46
N ILE A 27 -5.98 -7.49 6.77
CA ILE A 27 -6.39 -7.75 5.40
C ILE A 27 -7.11 -9.10 5.41
N THR A 28 -8.39 -9.10 5.03
CA THR A 28 -9.16 -10.34 4.81
C THR A 28 -9.63 -10.38 3.35
N ALA A 29 -10.40 -11.41 2.98
CA ALA A 29 -11.01 -11.46 1.66
C ALA A 29 -12.03 -10.33 1.45
N GLU A 30 -12.73 -9.92 2.52
CA GLU A 30 -13.86 -8.98 2.44
C GLU A 30 -13.51 -7.53 2.83
N ARG A 31 -12.43 -7.31 3.61
CA ARG A 31 -12.10 -5.98 4.13
C ARG A 31 -10.61 -5.69 4.20
N LEU A 32 -10.27 -4.42 3.98
CA LEU A 32 -8.96 -3.84 4.21
C LEU A 32 -9.08 -2.86 5.38
N ARG A 33 -8.24 -3.02 6.40
CA ARG A 33 -7.96 -2.02 7.42
C ARG A 33 -6.49 -1.62 7.30
N PHE A 34 -6.22 -0.34 7.14
CA PHE A 34 -4.88 0.20 6.99
C PHE A 34 -4.67 1.37 7.95
N ASP A 35 -3.66 1.27 8.80
CA ASP A 35 -3.30 2.27 9.79
C ASP A 35 -1.99 2.93 9.38
N PHE A 36 -1.94 4.26 9.42
CA PHE A 36 -0.79 5.03 8.93
C PHE A 36 -0.51 6.26 9.78
N SER A 37 0.75 6.72 9.81
CA SER A 37 1.12 7.96 10.50
C SER A 37 0.61 9.18 9.75
N HIS A 38 -0.27 9.92 10.41
CA HIS A 38 -0.75 11.21 9.95
C HIS A 38 -1.41 11.91 11.16
N PRO A 39 -0.99 13.13 11.54
CA PRO A 39 -1.48 13.77 12.76
C PRO A 39 -2.91 14.31 12.64
N GLU A 40 -3.34 14.65 11.43
CA GLU A 40 -4.60 15.35 11.18
C GLU A 40 -5.66 14.40 10.62
N LYS A 41 -6.93 14.84 10.66
CA LYS A 41 -8.01 14.13 9.98
C LYS A 41 -7.93 14.45 8.49
N MET A 42 -7.97 13.42 7.64
CA MET A 42 -8.06 13.64 6.21
C MET A 42 -9.34 14.40 5.85
N THR A 43 -9.20 15.39 4.99
CA THR A 43 -10.31 16.09 4.34
C THR A 43 -11.06 15.14 3.41
N ASP A 44 -12.30 15.51 3.07
CA ASP A 44 -13.09 14.75 2.10
C ASP A 44 -12.45 14.75 0.71
N GLU A 45 -11.80 15.86 0.33
CA GLU A 45 -11.08 15.99 -0.93
C GLU A 45 -9.84 15.08 -0.99
N GLU A 46 -9.03 15.02 0.07
CA GLU A 46 -7.88 14.10 0.13
C GLU A 46 -8.32 12.64 0.02
N LYS A 47 -9.39 12.25 0.72
CA LYS A 47 -9.94 10.89 0.61
C LYS A 47 -10.40 10.58 -0.81
N GLN A 48 -11.08 11.52 -1.47
CA GLN A 48 -11.51 11.36 -2.86
C GLN A 48 -10.33 11.25 -3.82
N LYS A 49 -9.28 12.06 -3.64
CA LYS A 49 -8.06 11.98 -4.45
C LYS A 49 -7.33 10.65 -4.28
N VAL A 50 -7.17 10.19 -3.04
CA VAL A 50 -6.58 8.87 -2.74
C VAL A 50 -7.40 7.76 -3.40
N GLU A 51 -8.72 7.74 -3.22
CA GLU A 51 -9.60 6.75 -3.84
C GLU A 51 -9.53 6.80 -5.38
N SER A 52 -9.43 8.00 -5.96
CA SER A 52 -9.32 8.18 -7.42
C SER A 52 -7.99 7.65 -7.96
N ILE A 53 -6.88 7.92 -7.27
CA ILE A 53 -5.56 7.40 -7.65
C ILE A 53 -5.56 5.87 -7.60
N VAL A 54 -6.08 5.26 -6.54
CA VAL A 54 -6.13 3.79 -6.42
C VAL A 54 -6.94 3.20 -7.57
N ASN A 55 -8.12 3.76 -7.86
CA ASN A 55 -8.96 3.26 -8.95
C ASN A 55 -8.38 3.52 -10.35
N GLN A 56 -7.68 4.63 -10.55
CA GLN A 56 -6.97 4.89 -11.80
C GLN A 56 -5.89 3.85 -12.03
N THR A 57 -5.07 3.58 -11.02
CA THR A 57 -4.03 2.54 -11.08
C THR A 57 -4.59 1.14 -11.33
N ILE A 58 -5.78 0.83 -10.80
CA ILE A 58 -6.49 -0.41 -11.12
C ILE A 58 -6.88 -0.43 -12.59
N ALA A 59 -7.43 0.67 -13.11
CA ALA A 59 -7.82 0.78 -14.52
C ALA A 59 -6.62 0.70 -15.49
N ASP A 60 -5.45 1.17 -15.06
CA ASP A 60 -4.20 1.14 -15.84
C ASP A 60 -3.62 -0.29 -16.01
N ASP A 61 -4.17 -1.29 -15.31
CA ASP A 61 -3.84 -2.72 -15.47
C ASP A 61 -2.34 -3.04 -15.34
N LEU A 62 -1.71 -2.48 -14.31
CA LEU A 62 -0.29 -2.58 -14.08
C LEU A 62 0.12 -4.01 -13.64
N PRO A 63 1.27 -4.52 -14.12
CA PRO A 63 1.79 -5.80 -13.69
C PRO A 63 2.31 -5.74 -12.25
N ILE A 64 2.23 -6.87 -11.56
CA ILE A 64 2.74 -7.06 -10.21
C ILE A 64 3.70 -8.24 -10.22
N HIS A 65 4.91 -8.03 -9.75
CA HIS A 65 5.92 -9.08 -9.65
C HIS A 65 6.66 -8.98 -8.31
N PHE A 66 7.42 -10.02 -7.97
CA PHE A 66 8.31 -9.96 -6.82
C PHE A 66 9.69 -10.49 -7.18
N GLU A 67 10.69 -9.97 -6.46
CA GLU A 67 12.05 -10.50 -6.46
C GLU A 67 12.45 -10.89 -5.04
N GLU A 68 13.23 -11.96 -4.91
CA GLU A 68 13.91 -12.31 -3.66
C GLU A 68 15.29 -11.68 -3.61
N MET A 69 15.53 -10.84 -2.62
CA MET A 69 16.80 -10.12 -2.45
C MET A 69 17.15 -9.95 -0.97
N THR A 70 18.38 -9.55 -0.68
CA THR A 70 18.78 -9.22 0.69
C THR A 70 18.08 -7.95 1.18
N VAL A 71 18.00 -7.81 2.50
CA VAL A 71 17.46 -6.59 3.13
C VAL A 71 18.21 -5.34 2.68
N ASP A 72 19.53 -5.43 2.51
CA ASP A 72 20.36 -4.30 2.09
C ASP A 72 20.12 -3.92 0.62
N GLU A 73 19.91 -4.90 -0.26
CA GLU A 73 19.49 -4.64 -1.65
C GLU A 73 18.11 -3.98 -1.71
N ALA A 74 17.15 -4.49 -0.93
CA ALA A 74 15.81 -3.90 -0.85
C ALA A 74 15.86 -2.42 -0.40
N LYS A 75 16.67 -2.12 0.62
CA LYS A 75 16.91 -0.73 1.07
C LYS A 75 17.51 0.13 -0.04
N LYS A 76 18.54 -0.36 -0.74
CA LYS A 76 19.18 0.37 -1.85
C LYS A 76 18.22 0.65 -3.01
N ARG A 77 17.24 -0.23 -3.25
CA ARG A 77 16.18 -0.03 -4.25
C ARG A 77 15.04 0.87 -3.77
N GLY A 78 15.09 1.35 -2.52
CA GLY A 78 14.08 2.21 -1.92
C GLY A 78 12.78 1.47 -1.58
N ALA A 79 12.85 0.17 -1.28
CA ALA A 79 11.68 -0.57 -0.84
C ALA A 79 11.19 -0.06 0.52
N LEU A 80 9.87 0.04 0.66
CA LEU A 80 9.19 0.34 1.92
C LEU A 80 8.90 -0.96 2.67
N GLY A 81 8.72 -0.84 3.99
CA GLY A 81 8.40 -1.98 4.85
C GLY A 81 9.08 -1.89 6.20
N VAL A 82 8.66 -2.74 7.12
CA VAL A 82 9.34 -2.90 8.40
C VAL A 82 10.59 -3.73 8.13
N PHE A 83 11.77 -3.20 8.43
CA PHE A 83 13.04 -3.92 8.36
C PHE A 83 13.39 -4.54 9.70
N GLU A 84 12.50 -5.39 10.24
CA GLU A 84 12.78 -6.12 11.47
C GLU A 84 13.89 -7.16 11.27
N SER A 85 14.73 -7.35 12.29
CA SER A 85 15.85 -8.31 12.30
C SER A 85 15.44 -9.79 12.18
N LYS A 86 14.16 -10.07 11.92
CA LYS A 86 13.57 -11.42 11.81
C LYS A 86 13.43 -11.93 10.39
N TYR A 87 13.71 -11.11 9.37
CA TYR A 87 13.82 -11.64 8.02
C TYR A 87 15.05 -12.54 7.94
N GLY A 88 14.93 -13.68 7.25
CA GLY A 88 16.11 -14.49 6.90
C GLY A 88 17.07 -13.68 5.99
N GLU A 89 18.08 -14.34 5.44
CA GLU A 89 19.05 -13.67 4.55
C GLU A 89 18.40 -12.98 3.33
N LYS A 90 17.20 -13.43 2.93
CA LYS A 90 16.43 -12.88 1.80
C LYS A 90 14.99 -12.53 2.18
N VAL A 91 14.48 -11.48 1.54
CA VAL A 91 13.10 -10.98 1.61
C VAL A 91 12.48 -10.96 0.21
N LYS A 92 11.15 -11.06 0.15
CA LYS A 92 10.40 -10.80 -1.07
C LYS A 92 10.04 -9.31 -1.13
N VAL A 93 10.45 -8.66 -2.20
CA VAL A 93 10.04 -7.29 -2.52
C VAL A 93 9.04 -7.38 -3.66
N TYR A 94 7.82 -6.90 -3.42
CA TYR A 94 6.80 -6.77 -4.45
C TYR A 94 6.89 -5.40 -5.11
N PHE A 95 6.77 -5.42 -6.43
CA PHE A 95 6.81 -4.28 -7.32
C PHE A 95 5.47 -4.19 -8.04
N ILE A 96 4.90 -2.99 -8.08
CA ILE A 96 3.67 -2.72 -8.82
C ILE A 96 3.97 -1.67 -9.88
N GLY A 97 3.76 -2.01 -11.14
CA GLY A 97 4.13 -1.19 -12.30
C GLY A 97 5.23 -1.81 -13.15
N GLU A 98 5.49 -1.14 -14.28
CA GLU A 98 6.56 -1.52 -15.20
C GLU A 98 7.95 -1.27 -14.59
N SER A 99 8.95 -2.02 -15.04
CA SER A 99 10.31 -1.91 -14.52
C SER A 99 10.88 -0.50 -14.73
N GLY A 100 11.32 0.13 -13.64
CA GLY A 100 11.81 1.51 -13.62
C GLY A 100 10.72 2.58 -13.49
N GLN A 101 9.45 2.19 -13.47
CA GLN A 101 8.28 3.07 -13.29
C GLN A 101 7.34 2.54 -12.20
N GLU A 102 7.89 1.83 -11.21
CA GLU A 102 7.08 1.20 -10.16
C GLU A 102 6.49 2.26 -9.23
N ILE A 103 5.19 2.16 -9.00
CA ILE A 103 4.45 3.06 -8.11
C ILE A 103 4.51 2.61 -6.64
N SER A 104 4.81 1.34 -6.41
CA SER A 104 5.00 0.74 -5.09
C SER A 104 6.11 -0.30 -5.16
N LYS A 105 6.94 -0.30 -4.12
CA LYS A 105 8.05 -1.22 -3.89
C LYS A 105 8.06 -1.55 -2.42
N GLU A 106 7.58 -2.73 -2.05
CA GLU A 106 7.30 -3.06 -0.65
C GLU A 106 7.77 -4.46 -0.29
N ILE A 107 8.45 -4.60 0.85
CA ILE A 107 8.75 -5.91 1.43
C ILE A 107 7.43 -6.49 1.94
N CYS A 108 6.99 -7.60 1.35
CA CYS A 108 5.73 -8.24 1.71
C CYS A 108 5.83 -9.76 1.54
N GLY A 109 5.24 -10.49 2.49
CA GLY A 109 5.11 -11.95 2.44
C GLY A 109 3.69 -12.43 2.10
N GLY A 110 2.76 -11.50 1.89
CA GLY A 110 1.35 -11.82 1.61
C GLY A 110 1.11 -12.23 0.15
N PRO A 111 -0.05 -12.83 -0.14
CA PRO A 111 -0.46 -13.14 -1.50
C PRO A 111 -0.87 -11.87 -2.27
N HIS A 112 -0.37 -11.73 -3.49
CA HIS A 112 -0.72 -10.65 -4.43
C HIS A 112 -1.40 -11.21 -5.67
N VAL A 113 -2.23 -10.38 -6.31
CA VAL A 113 -2.72 -10.63 -7.67
C VAL A 113 -1.61 -10.31 -8.67
N GLU A 114 -1.68 -10.87 -9.88
CA GLU A 114 -0.66 -10.66 -10.94
C GLU A 114 -0.80 -9.31 -11.65
N GLN A 115 -2.02 -8.74 -11.67
CA GLN A 115 -2.31 -7.45 -12.29
C GLN A 115 -3.28 -6.62 -11.46
N THR A 116 -3.17 -5.29 -11.50
CA THR A 116 -4.01 -4.39 -10.68
C THR A 116 -5.49 -4.44 -11.07
N LYS A 117 -5.82 -4.70 -12.34
CA LYS A 117 -7.20 -4.77 -12.83
C LYS A 117 -8.03 -5.89 -12.19
N ILE A 118 -7.37 -6.95 -11.72
CA ILE A 118 -8.00 -8.07 -11.01
C ILE A 118 -8.69 -7.58 -9.72
N LEU A 119 -8.28 -6.43 -9.16
CA LEU A 119 -8.84 -5.89 -7.93
C LEU A 119 -10.28 -5.39 -8.06
N GLY A 120 -10.77 -5.08 -9.26
CA GLY A 120 -12.09 -4.47 -9.44
C GLY A 120 -12.11 -3.02 -8.94
N HIS A 121 -13.19 -2.61 -8.27
CA HIS A 121 -13.34 -1.23 -7.80
C HIS A 121 -12.97 -1.09 -6.32
N PHE A 122 -12.17 -0.08 -5.98
CA PHE A 122 -11.76 0.23 -4.62
C PHE A 122 -12.61 1.34 -4.01
N LYS A 123 -13.09 1.12 -2.77
CA LYS A 123 -13.88 2.10 -2.03
C LYS A 123 -13.39 2.28 -0.60
N ILE A 124 -13.11 3.52 -0.19
CA ILE A 124 -12.92 3.90 1.21
C ILE A 124 -14.31 3.96 1.89
N THR A 125 -14.50 3.12 2.91
CA THR A 125 -15.75 3.06 3.68
C THR A 125 -15.70 3.87 4.95
N LYS A 126 -14.50 4.04 5.54
CA LYS A 126 -14.32 4.85 6.75
C LYS A 126 -12.89 5.36 6.86
N GLU A 127 -12.77 6.57 7.41
CA GLU A 127 -11.52 7.15 7.89
C GLU A 127 -11.73 7.58 9.35
N GLU A 128 -10.84 7.20 10.26
CA GLU A 128 -10.96 7.50 11.70
C GLU A 128 -9.61 7.62 12.40
N SER A 129 -9.58 8.31 13.54
CA SER A 129 -8.41 8.31 14.42
C SER A 129 -8.24 6.93 15.07
N SER A 130 -7.05 6.33 14.97
CA SER A 130 -6.73 5.07 15.65
C SER A 130 -6.04 5.31 17.00
N SER A 131 -5.14 6.27 17.04
CA SER A 131 -4.41 6.72 18.23
C SER A 131 -3.77 8.08 17.93
N GLN A 132 -3.06 8.67 18.89
CA GLN A 132 -2.35 9.94 18.65
C GLN A 132 -1.37 9.80 17.48
N GLY A 133 -1.52 10.67 16.48
CA GLY A 133 -0.65 10.67 15.29
C GLY A 133 -0.91 9.55 14.28
N VAL A 134 -1.95 8.74 14.46
CA VAL A 134 -2.25 7.59 13.59
C VAL A 134 -3.70 7.64 13.12
N ARG A 135 -3.87 7.57 11.79
CA ARG A 135 -5.17 7.46 11.13
C ARG A 135 -5.39 6.05 10.62
N ARG A 136 -6.66 5.69 10.45
CA ARG A 136 -7.10 4.39 9.97
C ARG A 136 -8.08 4.57 8.82
N ILE A 137 -7.78 3.89 7.71
CA ILE A 137 -8.72 3.69 6.61
C ILE A 137 -9.29 2.28 6.69
N LYS A 138 -10.60 2.17 6.45
CA LYS A 138 -11.28 0.93 6.11
C LYS A 138 -11.75 1.01 4.66
N ALA A 139 -11.56 -0.06 3.91
CA ALA A 139 -11.90 -0.11 2.49
C ALA A 139 -12.35 -1.51 2.06
N THR A 140 -13.01 -1.56 0.91
CA THR A 140 -13.53 -2.78 0.26
C THR A 140 -13.17 -2.80 -1.22
N LEU A 141 -13.20 -3.98 -1.82
CA LEU A 141 -13.16 -4.19 -3.28
C LEU A 141 -14.52 -4.73 -3.75
N SER A 142 -14.95 -4.38 -4.95
CA SER A 142 -16.20 -4.86 -5.58
C SER A 142 -16.08 -5.01 -7.09
#